data_AF-A0A1H8ZB88-F1
#
_entry.id   AF-A0A1H8ZB88-F1
#
_cell.length_a   1.000
_cell.length_b   1.000
_cell.length_c   1.000
_cell.angle_alpha   90.00
_cell.angle_beta   90.00
_cell.angle_gamma   90.00
#
_symmetry.space_group_name_H-M   'P 1'
#
loop_
_entity.id
_entity.type
_entity.pdbx_description
1 polymer ?
#
loop_
_entity_poly.entity_id
_entity_poly.type
_entity_poly.pdbx_seq_one_letter_code
_entity_poly.pdbx_strand_id
1 'polypeptide(L)'
;MSSIEVALVDEHFMHGKVAVSWCSYWDSHLIIVVNDELVGDKTRQGLLEMAVPDEISTRFYSIEKAIRKLSKLDADKRAVIITKTLDDLLALTDAGIFIPRVVLSSIPFENGDLSVTPDLSLSAEHIAALRLLQNQGVSIESRQTPEDEVSRLAL
;
A
#
# COMPACT_ATOMS: atom_id res chain seq x y z
N MET A 1 5.14 -9.26 17.35
CA MET A 1 4.08 -8.55 16.61
C MET A 1 4.77 -7.82 15.48
N SER A 2 4.28 -7.95 14.25
CA SER A 2 4.83 -7.26 13.08
C SER A 2 4.57 -5.76 13.18
N SER A 3 5.57 -4.94 12.88
CA SER A 3 5.58 -3.46 12.93
C SER A 3 4.91 -2.77 11.73
N ILE A 4 3.99 -3.48 11.08
CA ILE A 4 3.30 -3.00 9.87
C ILE A 4 2.03 -2.31 10.32
N GLU A 5 2.01 -0.99 10.21
CA GLU A 5 0.87 -0.15 10.65
C GLU A 5 -0.13 0.11 9.52
N VAL A 6 0.35 0.13 8.27
CA VAL A 6 -0.44 0.51 7.12
C VAL A 6 0.07 -0.13 5.83
N ALA A 7 -0.84 -0.42 4.93
CA ALA A 7 -0.53 -0.63 3.52
C ALA A 7 -1.35 0.31 2.64
N LEU A 8 -0.75 0.79 1.56
CA LEU A 8 -1.39 1.63 0.57
C LEU A 8 -1.50 0.89 -0.77
N VAL A 9 -2.65 1.04 -1.40
CA VAL A 9 -2.87 0.64 -2.79
C VAL A 9 -2.75 1.89 -3.66
N ASP A 10 -1.73 1.90 -4.51
CA ASP A 10 -1.44 3.03 -5.39
C ASP A 10 -0.74 2.55 -6.67
N GLU A 11 -1.40 2.74 -7.82
CA GLU A 11 -0.89 2.27 -9.11
C GLU A 11 0.45 2.89 -9.54
N HIS A 12 0.77 4.08 -8.99
CA HIS A 12 1.95 4.86 -9.29
C HIS A 12 3.06 4.68 -8.24
N PHE A 13 2.84 3.78 -7.27
CA PHE A 13 3.72 3.55 -6.12
C PHE A 13 3.96 4.81 -5.27
N MET A 14 3.05 5.79 -5.36
CA MET A 14 3.17 7.14 -4.79
C MET A 14 4.50 7.81 -5.12
N HIS A 15 4.63 8.22 -6.39
CA HIS A 15 5.76 9.01 -6.86
C HIS A 15 5.96 10.33 -6.07
N GLY A 16 7.20 10.77 -5.89
CA GLY A 16 7.48 12.08 -5.29
C GLY A 16 7.38 12.11 -3.76
N LYS A 17 7.01 13.26 -3.19
CA LYS A 17 6.93 13.48 -1.74
C LYS A 17 5.75 12.76 -1.06
N VAL A 18 4.90 12.07 -1.80
CA VAL A 18 3.69 11.43 -1.26
C VAL A 18 4.05 10.21 -0.40
N ALA A 19 4.92 9.31 -0.88
CA ALA A 19 5.41 8.21 -0.03
C ALA A 19 6.11 8.71 1.24
N VAL A 20 6.82 9.85 1.13
CA VAL A 20 7.49 10.52 2.25
C VAL A 20 6.48 11.08 3.25
N SER A 21 5.38 11.70 2.80
CA SER A 21 4.35 12.24 3.69
C SER A 21 3.64 11.12 4.46
N TRP A 22 3.38 9.98 3.81
CA TRP A 22 2.82 8.80 4.47
C TRP A 22 3.78 8.18 5.49
N CYS A 23 5.08 8.09 5.16
CA CYS A 23 6.09 7.68 6.14
C CYS A 23 6.14 8.60 7.35
N SER A 24 6.12 9.92 7.13
CA SER A 24 6.08 10.92 8.21
C SER A 24 4.82 10.78 9.07
N TYR A 25 3.65 10.64 8.44
CA TYR A 25 2.36 10.53 9.13
C TYR A 25 2.30 9.31 10.06
N TRP A 26 2.92 8.19 9.68
CA TRP A 26 2.94 6.95 10.46
C TRP A 26 4.23 6.76 11.29
N ASP A 27 5.08 7.79 11.40
CA ASP A 27 6.37 7.72 12.11
C ASP A 27 7.20 6.49 11.70
N SER A 28 7.28 6.30 10.38
CA SER A 28 7.95 5.19 9.70
C SER A 28 9.23 5.68 9.02
N HIS A 29 10.28 4.85 9.10
CA HIS A 29 11.58 5.09 8.48
C HIS A 29 11.86 4.09 7.34
N LEU A 30 10.85 3.33 6.92
CA LEU A 30 10.97 2.29 5.90
C LEU A 30 9.75 2.27 4.98
N ILE A 31 10.00 2.41 3.69
CA ILE A 31 9.02 2.14 2.62
C ILE A 31 9.34 0.78 2.02
N ILE A 32 8.33 -0.09 1.92
CA ILE A 32 8.43 -1.37 1.22
C ILE A 32 7.44 -1.35 0.06
N VAL A 33 7.95 -1.25 -1.15
CA VAL A 33 7.16 -1.40 -2.37
C VAL A 33 7.14 -2.87 -2.76
N VAL A 34 5.94 -3.43 -2.87
CA VAL A 34 5.72 -4.83 -3.23
C VAL A 34 5.13 -4.89 -4.63
N ASN A 35 5.94 -5.32 -5.60
CA ASN A 35 5.51 -5.49 -6.99
C ASN A 35 6.55 -6.30 -7.78
N ASP A 36 6.12 -7.38 -8.43
CA ASP A 36 7.01 -8.32 -9.11
C ASP A 36 7.70 -7.70 -10.34
N GLU A 37 7.00 -6.84 -11.08
CA GLU A 37 7.56 -6.15 -12.26
C GLU A 37 8.64 -5.15 -11.84
N LEU A 38 8.35 -4.32 -10.83
CA LEU A 38 9.23 -3.25 -10.39
C LEU A 38 10.54 -3.79 -9.83
N VAL A 39 10.56 -4.97 -9.21
CA VAL A 39 11.77 -5.60 -8.65
C VAL A 39 12.88 -5.81 -9.68
N GLY A 40 12.52 -6.07 -10.94
CA GLY A 40 13.46 -6.23 -12.05
C GLY A 40 13.90 -4.91 -12.70
N ASP A 41 13.14 -3.83 -12.51
CA ASP A 41 13.36 -2.55 -13.20
C ASP A 41 14.17 -1.57 -12.34
N LYS A 42 15.50 -1.61 -12.50
CA LYS A 42 16.42 -0.73 -11.76
C LYS A 42 16.28 0.75 -12.10
N THR A 43 15.86 1.07 -13.30
CA THR A 43 15.65 2.46 -13.71
C THR A 43 14.45 3.04 -12.96
N ARG A 44 13.32 2.33 -12.93
CA ARG A 44 12.13 2.75 -12.18
C ARG A 44 12.35 2.78 -10.68
N GLN A 45 13.09 1.81 -10.12
CA GLN A 45 13.49 1.83 -8.71
C GLN A 45 14.27 3.09 -8.36
N GLY A 46 15.31 3.42 -9.15
CA GLY A 46 16.13 4.60 -8.92
C GLY A 46 15.32 5.91 -9.00
N LEU A 47 14.38 6.01 -9.94
CA LEU A 47 13.50 7.17 -10.05
C LEU A 47 12.60 7.36 -8.83
N LEU A 48 12.09 6.28 -8.24
CA LEU A 48 11.31 6.32 -7.01
C LEU A 48 12.19 6.69 -5.81
N GLU A 49 13.39 6.13 -5.71
CA GLU A 49 14.34 6.43 -4.62
C GLU A 49 14.79 7.89 -4.63
N MET A 50 14.95 8.52 -5.80
CA MET A 50 15.32 9.94 -5.90
C MET A 50 14.32 10.90 -5.25
N ALA A 51 13.07 10.47 -5.02
CA ALA A 51 12.05 11.26 -4.36
C ALA A 51 12.05 11.12 -2.83
N VAL A 52 12.82 10.15 -2.30
CA VAL A 52 12.84 9.77 -0.90
C VAL A 52 14.13 10.31 -0.24
N PRO A 53 14.04 11.06 0.87
CA PRO A 53 15.20 11.51 1.63
C PRO A 53 16.05 10.34 2.18
N ASP A 54 17.34 10.58 2.39
CA ASP A 54 18.31 9.57 2.86
C ASP A 54 17.94 8.95 4.22
N GLU A 55 17.17 9.66 5.04
CA GLU A 55 16.70 9.19 6.35
C GLU A 55 15.64 8.09 6.26
N ILE A 56 14.95 7.97 5.12
CA ILE A 56 13.90 6.97 4.88
C ILE A 56 14.45 5.89 3.94
N SER A 57 14.54 4.67 4.44
CA SER A 57 14.97 3.52 3.62
C SER A 57 13.85 3.09 2.68
N THR A 58 14.16 2.81 1.42
CA THR A 58 13.22 2.21 0.46
C THR A 58 13.65 0.79 0.10
N ARG A 59 12.70 -0.13 -0.02
CA ARG A 59 12.95 -1.52 -0.45
C ARG A 59 11.92 -1.98 -1.45
N PHE A 60 12.38 -2.68 -2.47
CA PHE A 60 11.54 -3.28 -3.51
C PHE A 60 11.53 -4.80 -3.37
N TYR A 61 10.36 -5.37 -3.13
CA TYR A 61 10.17 -6.81 -2.95
C TYR A 61 9.19 -7.37 -3.99
N SER A 62 9.46 -8.61 -4.41
CA SER A 62 8.44 -9.44 -5.04
C SER A 62 7.42 -9.83 -3.98
N ILE A 63 6.23 -10.25 -4.39
CA ILE A 63 5.18 -10.71 -3.47
C ILE A 63 5.71 -11.85 -2.61
N GLU A 64 6.34 -12.85 -3.24
CA GLU A 64 6.94 -14.01 -2.56
C GLU A 64 8.04 -13.58 -1.56
N LYS A 65 8.86 -12.58 -1.91
CA LYS A 65 9.89 -12.06 -1.01
C LYS A 65 9.27 -11.26 0.14
N ALA A 66 8.23 -10.48 -0.12
CA ALA A 66 7.50 -9.73 0.90
C ALA A 66 6.90 -10.68 1.94
N ILE A 67 6.18 -11.72 1.55
CA ILE A 67 5.62 -12.73 2.47
C ILE A 67 6.71 -13.32 3.40
N ARG A 68 7.87 -13.68 2.83
CA ARG A 68 9.00 -14.26 3.60
C ARG A 68 9.70 -13.26 4.53
N LYS A 69 9.69 -11.97 4.20
CA LYS A 69 10.45 -10.93 4.92
C LYS A 69 9.59 -10.17 5.92
N LEU A 70 8.35 -9.84 5.56
CA LEU A 70 7.40 -9.12 6.41
C LEU A 70 7.01 -9.93 7.65
N SER A 71 6.85 -11.25 7.51
CA SER A 71 6.63 -12.17 8.64
C SER A 71 7.79 -12.20 9.65
N LYS A 72 8.97 -11.71 9.27
CA LYS A 72 10.19 -11.66 10.10
C LYS A 72 10.65 -10.24 10.37
N LEU A 73 9.81 -9.24 10.07
CA LEU A 73 10.18 -7.84 10.28
C LEU A 73 10.28 -7.58 11.79
N ASP A 74 11.41 -7.00 12.21
CA ASP A 74 11.64 -6.63 13.61
C ASP A 74 10.58 -5.63 14.06
N ALA A 75 10.04 -5.80 15.28
CA ALA A 75 8.98 -4.95 15.82
C ALA A 75 9.36 -3.45 15.90
N ASP A 76 10.65 -3.13 15.95
CA ASP A 76 11.14 -1.74 16.00
C ASP A 76 11.19 -1.08 14.61
N LYS A 77 11.09 -1.86 13.52
CA LYS A 77 11.17 -1.37 12.15
C LYS A 77 9.79 -1.04 11.61
N ARG A 78 9.28 0.13 11.95
CA ARG A 78 8.00 0.61 11.41
C ARG A 78 8.12 0.82 9.91
N ALA A 79 7.22 0.18 9.17
CA ALA A 79 7.23 0.19 7.71
C ALA A 79 5.87 0.58 7.16
N VAL A 80 5.91 1.33 6.06
CA VAL A 80 4.77 1.58 5.18
C VAL A 80 4.88 0.63 4.00
N ILE A 81 3.83 -0.16 3.75
CA ILE A 81 3.78 -1.04 2.57
C ILE A 81 3.05 -0.32 1.44
N ILE A 82 3.57 -0.42 0.22
CA ILE A 82 2.90 0.10 -0.98
C ILE A 82 2.76 -1.04 -1.98
N THR A 83 1.54 -1.30 -2.43
CA THR A 83 1.24 -2.24 -3.51
C THR A 83 0.66 -1.49 -4.69
N LYS A 84 0.87 -2.03 -5.91
CA LYS A 84 0.33 -1.41 -7.13
C LYS A 84 -1.19 -1.59 -7.21
N THR A 85 -1.66 -2.78 -6.83
CA THR A 85 -3.05 -3.20 -6.97
C THR A 85 -3.59 -3.72 -5.64
N LEU A 86 -4.92 -3.84 -5.57
CA LEU A 86 -5.58 -4.47 -4.43
C LEU A 86 -5.23 -5.97 -4.37
N ASP A 87 -5.08 -6.64 -5.50
CA ASP A 87 -4.71 -8.06 -5.56
C ASP A 87 -3.33 -8.35 -4.97
N ASP A 88 -2.34 -7.49 -5.25
CA ASP A 88 -1.00 -7.57 -4.66
C ASP A 88 -1.09 -7.48 -3.12
N LEU A 89 -1.99 -6.64 -2.59
CA LEU A 89 -2.23 -6.51 -1.15
C LEU A 89 -2.94 -7.73 -0.58
N LEU A 90 -3.97 -8.24 -1.26
CA LEU A 90 -4.72 -9.42 -0.85
C LEU A 90 -3.83 -10.65 -0.80
N ALA A 91 -2.90 -10.80 -1.73
CA ALA A 91 -1.92 -11.88 -1.70
C ALA A 91 -1.05 -11.87 -0.43
N LEU A 92 -0.77 -10.69 0.14
CA LEU A 92 -0.05 -10.57 1.42
C LEU A 92 -0.95 -10.98 2.60
N THR A 93 -2.19 -10.49 2.63
CA THR A 93 -3.12 -10.78 3.73
C THR A 93 -3.51 -12.26 3.76
N ASP A 94 -3.76 -12.86 2.59
CA ASP A 94 -4.09 -14.29 2.44
C ASP A 94 -2.93 -15.19 2.87
N ALA A 95 -1.69 -14.72 2.70
CA ALA A 95 -0.50 -15.40 3.19
C ALA A 95 -0.26 -15.22 4.71
N GLY A 96 -1.18 -14.56 5.43
CA GLY A 96 -1.14 -14.37 6.87
C GLY A 96 -0.34 -13.16 7.34
N ILE A 97 0.02 -12.23 6.44
CA ILE A 97 0.61 -10.95 6.85
C ILE A 97 -0.49 -10.05 7.40
N PHE A 98 -0.42 -9.77 8.71
CA PHE A 98 -1.39 -8.89 9.36
C PHE A 98 -1.14 -7.42 9.02
N ILE A 99 -2.15 -6.76 8.47
CA ILE A 99 -2.15 -5.35 8.10
C ILE A 99 -3.41 -4.70 8.72
N PRO A 100 -3.27 -3.87 9.77
CA PRO A 100 -4.43 -3.34 10.49
C PRO A 100 -5.17 -2.23 9.73
N ARG A 101 -4.51 -1.58 8.76
CA ARG A 101 -5.08 -0.46 8.00
C ARG A 101 -4.69 -0.52 6.53
N VAL A 102 -5.66 -0.24 5.67
CA VAL A 102 -5.48 -0.13 4.22
C VAL A 102 -5.94 1.25 3.77
N VAL A 103 -5.10 1.92 3.01
CA VAL A 103 -5.42 3.19 2.35
C VAL A 103 -5.53 2.94 0.85
N LEU A 104 -6.66 3.32 0.27
CA LEU A 104 -6.87 3.29 -1.17
C LEU A 104 -6.61 4.69 -1.73
N SER A 105 -5.41 4.87 -2.30
CA SER A 105 -4.94 6.14 -2.87
C SER A 105 -5.33 6.25 -4.34
N SER A 106 -4.97 5.23 -5.12
CA SER A 106 -5.38 5.12 -6.51
C SER A 106 -5.68 3.66 -6.88
N ILE A 107 -6.82 3.47 -7.54
CA ILE A 107 -7.14 2.27 -8.31
C ILE A 107 -7.77 2.76 -9.62
N PRO A 108 -7.13 2.50 -10.78
CA PRO A 108 -7.60 3.02 -12.05
C PRO A 108 -8.98 2.45 -12.40
N PHE A 109 -9.73 3.23 -13.17
CA PHE A 109 -11.00 2.76 -13.72
C PHE A 109 -10.79 1.67 -14.76
N GLU A 110 -11.44 0.53 -14.55
CA GLU A 110 -11.66 -0.47 -15.59
C GLU A 110 -13.14 -0.53 -15.99
N ASN A 111 -13.40 -1.04 -17.20
CA ASN A 111 -14.74 -1.05 -17.76
C ASN A 111 -15.74 -1.77 -16.84
N GLY A 112 -16.72 -1.02 -16.32
CA GLY A 112 -17.77 -1.55 -15.46
C GLY A 112 -17.58 -1.24 -13.98
N ASP A 113 -16.49 -0.57 -13.60
CA ASP A 113 -16.22 -0.17 -12.23
C ASP A 113 -17.15 0.95 -11.74
N LEU A 114 -17.35 0.99 -10.43
CA LEU A 114 -17.93 2.13 -9.75
C LEU A 114 -16.84 3.17 -9.46
N SER A 115 -16.92 4.34 -10.09
CA SER A 115 -16.06 5.47 -9.74
C SER A 115 -16.47 6.03 -8.37
N VAL A 116 -15.53 6.02 -7.43
CA VAL A 116 -15.69 6.55 -6.07
C VAL A 116 -15.13 7.97 -5.98
N THR A 117 -13.92 8.15 -6.52
CA THR A 117 -13.26 9.45 -6.73
C THR A 117 -12.63 9.46 -8.13
N PRO A 118 -12.09 10.59 -8.61
CA PRO A 118 -11.40 10.62 -9.91
C PRO A 118 -10.27 9.60 -10.04
N ASP A 119 -9.60 9.26 -8.93
CA ASP A 119 -8.44 8.38 -8.90
C ASP A 119 -8.75 7.01 -8.26
N LEU A 120 -9.96 6.80 -7.76
CA LEU A 120 -10.39 5.55 -7.14
C LEU A 120 -11.64 5.01 -7.82
N SER A 121 -11.48 3.88 -8.51
CA SER A 121 -12.58 3.09 -9.05
C SER A 121 -12.55 1.68 -8.47
N LEU A 122 -13.73 1.14 -8.17
CA LEU A 122 -13.88 -0.16 -7.53
C LEU A 122 -14.79 -1.07 -8.35
N SER A 123 -14.28 -2.23 -8.71
CA SER A 123 -15.06 -3.33 -9.27
C SER A 123 -15.92 -4.00 -8.19
N ALA A 124 -16.86 -4.84 -8.60
CA ALA A 124 -17.63 -5.66 -7.67
C ALA A 124 -16.73 -6.60 -6.84
N GLU A 125 -15.64 -7.08 -7.45
CA GLU A 125 -14.64 -7.94 -6.81
C GLU A 125 -13.83 -7.16 -5.76
N HIS A 126 -13.42 -5.93 -6.09
CA HIS A 126 -12.76 -5.04 -5.12
C HIS A 126 -13.66 -4.81 -3.91
N ILE A 127 -14.94 -4.48 -4.12
CA ILE A 127 -15.89 -4.25 -3.01
C ILE A 127 -16.03 -5.50 -2.14
N ALA A 128 -16.16 -6.68 -2.76
CA ALA A 128 -16.26 -7.94 -2.02
C ALA A 128 -15.01 -8.22 -1.18
N ALA A 129 -13.81 -8.02 -1.73
CA ALA A 129 -12.56 -8.22 -1.02
C ALA A 129 -12.39 -7.23 0.15
N LEU A 130 -12.68 -5.94 -0.08
CA LEU A 130 -12.60 -4.92 0.96
C LEU A 130 -13.59 -5.19 2.11
N ARG A 131 -14.80 -5.71 1.82
CA ARG A 131 -15.75 -6.16 2.86
C ARG A 131 -15.19 -7.31 3.71
N LEU A 132 -14.49 -8.26 3.08
CA LEU A 132 -13.86 -9.37 3.82
C LEU A 132 -12.77 -8.83 4.77
N LEU A 133 -11.93 -7.91 4.30
CA LEU A 133 -10.92 -7.25 5.14
C LEU A 133 -11.56 -6.48 6.31
N GLN A 134 -12.64 -5.72 6.07
CA GLN A 134 -13.36 -5.03 7.15
C GLN A 134 -13.93 -5.99 8.20
N ASN A 135 -14.49 -7.12 7.77
CA ASN A 135 -15.00 -8.15 8.67
C ASN A 135 -13.88 -8.82 9.50
N GLN A 136 -12.64 -8.77 9.03
CA GLN A 136 -11.45 -9.20 9.77
C GLN A 136 -10.89 -8.11 10.69
N GLY A 137 -11.53 -6.94 10.75
CA GLY A 137 -11.14 -5.81 11.60
C GLY A 137 -10.14 -4.84 10.98
N VAL A 138 -9.89 -4.95 9.67
CA VAL A 138 -9.01 -4.00 8.95
C VAL A 138 -9.74 -2.68 8.74
N SER A 139 -9.10 -1.58 9.12
CA SER A 139 -9.62 -0.23 8.82
C SER A 139 -9.33 0.12 7.36
N ILE A 140 -10.34 0.53 6.61
CA ILE A 140 -10.21 0.91 5.20
C ILE A 140 -10.59 2.38 5.05
N GLU A 141 -9.67 3.15 4.45
CA GLU A 141 -9.87 4.55 4.13
C GLU A 141 -9.47 4.85 2.69
N SER A 142 -10.04 5.91 2.11
CA SER A 142 -9.66 6.43 0.80
C SER A 142 -9.21 7.88 0.92
N ARG A 143 -8.00 8.15 0.42
CA ARG A 143 -7.35 9.46 0.28
C ARG A 143 -6.00 9.33 -0.40
N GLN A 144 -5.55 10.36 -1.12
CA GLN A 144 -4.27 10.34 -1.84
C GLN A 144 -3.11 10.70 -0.93
N THR A 145 -3.30 11.68 -0.06
CA THR A 145 -2.28 12.16 0.88
C THR A 145 -2.82 12.18 2.30
N PRO A 146 -1.93 12.22 3.32
CA PRO A 146 -2.36 12.32 4.71
C PRO A 146 -3.15 13.59 5.05
N GLU A 147 -3.00 14.65 4.25
CA GLU A 147 -3.63 15.96 4.45
C GLU A 147 -5.07 16.02 3.93
N ASP A 148 -5.42 15.12 3.00
CA ASP A 148 -6.75 15.03 2.44
C ASP A 148 -7.77 14.53 3.47
N GLU A 149 -9.03 14.95 3.27
CA GLU A 149 -10.14 14.48 4.10
C GLU A 149 -10.31 12.96 3.97
N VAL A 150 -10.39 12.28 5.11
CA VAL A 150 -10.53 10.83 5.15
C VAL A 150 -11.93 10.45 4.66
N SER A 151 -12.01 9.85 3.48
CA SER A 151 -13.23 9.22 3.02
C SER A 151 -13.31 7.78 3.54
N ARG A 152 -14.30 7.50 4.39
CA ARG A 152 -14.61 6.12 4.80
C ARG A 152 -15.57 5.53 3.79
N LEU A 153 -15.15 4.45 3.14
CA LEU A 153 -16.00 3.73 2.20
C LEU A 153 -17.11 3.01 2.97
N ALA A 154 -18.35 3.36 2.66
CA ALA A 154 -19.53 2.62 3.12
C ALA A 154 -19.67 1.36 2.26
N LEU A 155 -18.86 0.36 2.58
CA LEU A 155 -18.82 -0.93 1.89
C LEU A 155 -19.89 -1.87 2.43
#